data_AF-R6H7E7-F1
#
_entry.id   AF-R6H7E7-F1
#
_cell.length_a   1.000
_cell.length_b   1.000
_cell.length_c   1.000
_cell.angle_alpha   90.00
_cell.angle_beta   90.00
_cell.angle_gamma   90.00
#
_symmetry.space_group_name_H-M   'P 1'
#
loop_
_entity.id
_entity.type
_entity.pdbx_description
1 polymer ?
#
loop_
_entity_poly.entity_id
_entity_poly.type
_entity_poly.pdbx_seq_one_letter_code
_entity_poly.pdbx_strand_id
1 'polypeptide(L)'
;MIAAGVPVAVASDFNPGSCPSLNLQLVMNLACWNYRLTPEEVLTAATLNAAAAICRADRLGSLEVGKQADLVIWDAPNLDYIFYRFGQNLAKTVIKRGVVATTRP
;
A
#
# COMPACT_ATOMS: atom_id res chain seq x y z
N MET A 1 -17.41 7.62 4.11
CA MET A 1 -16.96 7.43 2.71
C MET A 1 -17.16 5.99 2.28
N ILE A 2 -16.46 5.02 2.89
CA ILE A 2 -16.56 3.60 2.50
C ILE A 2 -17.98 3.05 2.63
N ALA A 3 -18.68 3.29 3.76
CA ALA A 3 -20.08 2.88 3.94
C ALA A 3 -21.05 3.50 2.90
N ALA A 4 -20.64 4.58 2.23
CA ALA A 4 -21.40 5.21 1.15
C ALA A 4 -20.94 4.77 -0.25
N GLY A 5 -20.08 3.74 -0.34
CA GLY A 5 -19.56 3.20 -1.60
C GLY A 5 -18.47 4.06 -2.27
N VAL A 6 -17.91 5.05 -1.57
CA VAL A 6 -16.86 5.91 -2.13
C VAL A 6 -15.51 5.19 -2.05
N PRO A 7 -14.78 5.01 -3.17
CA PRO A 7 -13.41 4.49 -3.14
C PRO A 7 -12.49 5.43 -2.37
N VAL A 8 -11.77 4.89 -1.39
CA VAL A 8 -10.80 5.62 -0.58
C VAL A 8 -9.39 5.20 -0.99
N ALA A 9 -8.51 6.17 -1.18
CA ALA A 9 -7.08 5.94 -1.37
C ALA A 9 -6.29 6.50 -0.18
N VAL A 10 -5.12 5.92 0.11
CA VAL A 10 -4.18 6.44 1.12
C VAL A 10 -2.85 6.78 0.46
N ALA A 11 -2.22 7.86 0.91
CA ALA A 11 -0.93 8.32 0.42
C ALA A 11 -0.10 8.89 1.58
N SER A 12 1.23 8.91 1.45
CA SER A 12 2.11 9.43 2.50
C SER A 12 1.98 10.93 2.74
N ASP A 13 1.45 11.66 1.73
CA ASP A 13 1.52 13.12 1.66
C ASP A 13 2.95 13.65 1.87
N PHE A 14 3.97 12.92 1.41
CA PHE A 14 5.37 13.26 1.72
C PHE A 14 5.71 14.70 1.31
N ASN A 15 5.94 15.56 2.30
CA ASN A 15 6.24 16.96 2.11
C ASN A 15 7.00 17.53 3.34
N PRO A 16 7.76 18.63 3.17
CA PRO A 16 8.59 19.17 4.25
C PRO A 16 7.81 19.92 5.34
N GLY A 17 6.55 20.29 5.10
CA GLY A 17 5.75 21.13 6.00
C GLY A 17 4.98 20.33 7.06
N SER A 18 4.14 19.39 6.63
CA SER A 18 3.21 18.67 7.50
C SER A 18 3.49 17.17 7.62
N CYS A 19 4.12 16.55 6.61
CA CYS A 19 4.32 15.10 6.57
C CYS A 19 5.75 14.73 6.10
N PRO A 20 6.79 14.98 6.93
CA PRO A 20 8.18 14.69 6.59
C PRO A 20 8.54 13.20 6.77
N SER A 21 7.74 12.30 6.20
CA SER A 21 7.93 10.85 6.27
C SER A 21 7.79 10.19 4.90
N LEU A 22 8.80 9.40 4.53
CA LEU A 22 8.79 8.56 3.33
C LEU A 22 8.11 7.20 3.56
N ASN A 23 7.68 6.91 4.79
CA ASN A 23 7.19 5.58 5.16
C ASN A 23 5.68 5.43 4.89
N LEU A 24 5.33 4.96 3.69
CA LEU A 24 3.93 4.65 3.36
C LEU A 24 3.32 3.57 4.27
N GLN A 25 4.11 2.58 4.74
CA GLN A 25 3.60 1.54 5.65
C GLN A 25 3.20 2.15 7.01
N LEU A 26 3.88 3.19 7.48
CA LEU A 26 3.44 3.93 8.66
C LEU A 26 2.06 4.57 8.44
N VAL A 27 1.84 5.20 7.28
CA VAL A 27 0.53 5.80 6.96
C VAL A 27 -0.56 4.73 6.83
N MET A 28 -0.24 3.58 6.25
CA MET A 28 -1.12 2.42 6.21
C MET A 28 -1.52 1.96 7.64
N ASN A 29 -0.58 1.88 8.58
CA ASN A 29 -0.87 1.59 9.99
C ASN A 29 -1.80 2.64 10.61
N LEU A 30 -1.51 3.94 10.40
CA LEU A 30 -2.34 5.03 10.89
C LEU A 30 -3.75 5.00 10.29
N ALA A 31 -3.92 4.54 9.05
CA ALA A 31 -5.24 4.38 8.44
C ALA A 31 -6.07 3.30 9.16
N CYS A 32 -5.47 2.17 9.51
CA CYS A 32 -6.15 1.16 10.33
C CYS A 32 -6.49 1.72 11.73
N TRP A 33 -5.53 2.37 12.38
CA TRP A 33 -5.67 2.74 13.79
C TRP A 33 -6.53 3.98 14.02
N ASN A 34 -6.28 5.05 13.26
CA ASN A 34 -6.92 6.35 13.48
C ASN A 34 -8.20 6.51 12.66
N TYR A 35 -8.26 5.91 11.47
CA TYR A 35 -9.42 5.99 10.59
C TYR A 35 -10.29 4.73 10.59
N ARG A 36 -9.90 3.71 11.38
CA ARG A 36 -10.66 2.47 11.60
C ARG A 36 -10.91 1.67 10.31
N LEU A 37 -10.03 1.81 9.33
CA LEU A 37 -10.08 0.94 8.15
C LEU A 37 -9.64 -0.48 8.52
N THR A 38 -10.20 -1.48 7.86
CA THR A 38 -9.69 -2.85 7.96
C THR A 38 -8.37 -3.01 7.18
N PRO A 39 -7.54 -4.02 7.50
CA PRO A 39 -6.35 -4.36 6.71
C PRO A 39 -6.61 -4.49 5.20
N GLU A 40 -7.74 -5.08 4.81
CA GLU A 40 -8.17 -5.25 3.42
C GLU A 40 -8.54 -3.91 2.77
N GLU A 41 -9.25 -3.05 3.50
CA GLU A 41 -9.59 -1.70 3.04
C GLU A 41 -8.33 -0.87 2.83
N VAL A 42 -7.37 -0.91 3.76
CA VAL A 42 -6.10 -0.18 3.61
C VAL A 42 -5.24 -0.75 2.49
N LEU A 43 -5.18 -2.08 2.33
CA LEU A 43 -4.47 -2.69 1.20
C LEU A 43 -5.06 -2.21 -0.13
N THR A 44 -6.39 -2.22 -0.26
CA THR A 44 -7.09 -1.72 -1.45
C THR A 44 -6.84 -0.22 -1.66
N ALA A 45 -6.87 0.56 -0.57
CA ALA A 45 -6.63 2.00 -0.59
C ALA A 45 -5.20 2.35 -1.04
N ALA A 46 -4.21 1.53 -0.67
CA ALA A 46 -2.80 1.73 -1.02
C ALA A 46 -2.41 1.11 -2.37
N THR A 47 -3.29 0.33 -3.01
CA THR A 47 -3.01 -0.37 -4.27
C THR A 47 -3.98 0.03 -5.38
N LEU A 48 -5.11 -0.67 -5.53
CA LEU A 48 -6.05 -0.47 -6.63
C LEU A 48 -6.64 0.94 -6.64
N ASN A 49 -7.10 1.44 -5.50
CA ASN A 49 -7.68 2.78 -5.43
C ASN A 49 -6.62 3.88 -5.61
N ALA A 50 -5.41 3.68 -5.08
CA ALA A 50 -4.30 4.60 -5.32
C ALA A 50 -3.93 4.66 -6.82
N ALA A 51 -3.90 3.51 -7.51
CA ALA A 51 -3.69 3.47 -8.96
C ALA A 51 -4.82 4.17 -9.72
N ALA A 52 -6.07 3.96 -9.31
CA ALA A 52 -7.23 4.63 -9.90
C ALA A 52 -7.17 6.15 -9.71
N ALA A 53 -6.78 6.62 -8.52
CA ALA A 53 -6.67 8.05 -8.18
C ALA A 53 -5.67 8.81 -9.07
N ILE A 54 -4.71 8.11 -9.69
CA ILE A 54 -3.74 8.68 -10.63
C ILE A 54 -3.96 8.20 -12.08
N CYS A 55 -5.14 7.65 -12.41
CA CYS A 55 -5.52 7.16 -13.74
C CYS A 55 -4.62 6.04 -14.28
N ARG A 56 -4.33 5.03 -13.46
CA ARG A 56 -3.39 3.92 -13.76
C ARG A 56 -3.91 2.53 -13.45
N ALA A 57 -5.17 2.41 -13.01
CA ALA A 57 -5.77 1.13 -12.62
C ALA A 57 -5.94 0.13 -13.78
N ASP A 58 -5.86 0.60 -15.02
CA ASP A 58 -5.81 -0.22 -16.24
C ASP A 58 -4.58 -1.14 -16.27
N ARG A 59 -3.47 -0.72 -15.65
CA ARG A 59 -2.18 -1.45 -15.72
C ARG A 59 -1.46 -1.67 -14.38
N LEU A 60 -1.88 -1.02 -13.30
CA LEU A 60 -1.28 -1.10 -11.96
C LEU A 60 -2.33 -1.36 -10.87
N GLY A 61 -1.87 -1.69 -9.67
CA GLY A 61 -2.67 -1.70 -8.44
C GLY A 61 -3.32 -3.04 -8.10
N SER A 62 -3.21 -4.04 -8.97
CA SER A 62 -3.71 -5.41 -8.72
C SER A 62 -2.89 -6.44 -9.49
N LEU A 63 -2.98 -7.70 -9.07
CA LEU A 63 -2.31 -8.84 -9.72
C LEU A 63 -3.31 -9.57 -10.62
N GLU A 64 -3.38 -9.14 -11.87
CA GLU A 64 -4.27 -9.71 -12.90
C GLU A 64 -3.47 -9.96 -14.18
N VAL A 65 -3.88 -10.95 -14.97
CA VAL A 65 -3.23 -11.25 -16.25
C VAL A 65 -3.28 -10.01 -17.15
N GLY A 66 -2.13 -9.64 -17.72
CA GLY A 66 -1.98 -8.47 -18.59
C GLY A 66 -1.57 -7.18 -17.87
N LYS A 67 -1.69 -7.09 -16.54
CA LYS A 67 -1.17 -5.95 -15.76
C LYS A 67 0.35 -6.03 -15.57
N GLN A 68 0.97 -4.89 -15.27
CA GLN A 68 2.41 -4.81 -15.05
C GLN A 68 2.79 -5.59 -13.78
N ALA A 69 3.82 -6.43 -13.86
CA ALA A 69 4.31 -7.23 -12.74
C ALA A 69 5.07 -6.38 -11.71
N ASP A 70 4.31 -5.58 -10.95
CA ASP A 70 4.75 -4.78 -9.83
C ASP A 70 4.14 -5.36 -8.54
N LEU A 71 4.96 -5.94 -7.66
CA LEU A 71 4.48 -6.57 -6.44
C LEU A 71 5.51 -6.53 -5.32
N VAL A 72 5.03 -6.73 -4.10
CA VAL A 72 5.84 -6.80 -2.88
C VAL A 72 5.62 -8.16 -2.24
N ILE A 73 6.70 -8.87 -1.96
CA ILE A 73 6.70 -10.03 -1.07
C ILE A 73 7.00 -9.49 0.33
N TRP A 74 6.10 -9.75 1.27
CA TRP A 74 6.16 -9.24 2.63
C TRP A 74 6.87 -10.21 3.56
N ASP A 75 7.66 -9.71 4.51
CA ASP A 75 8.19 -10.49 5.63
C ASP A 75 7.13 -10.56 6.74
N ALA A 76 6.02 -11.21 6.43
CA ALA A 76 4.84 -11.28 7.27
C ALA A 76 4.11 -12.62 7.03
N PRO A 77 3.61 -13.29 8.08
CA PRO A 77 2.88 -14.55 7.93
C PRO A 77 1.45 -14.36 7.37
N ASN A 78 0.89 -13.15 7.46
CA ASN A 78 -0.45 -12.81 6.98
C ASN A 78 -0.60 -11.27 6.83
N LEU A 79 -1.76 -10.85 6.31
CA LEU A 79 -2.07 -9.44 6.07
C LEU A 79 -2.10 -8.62 7.36
N ASP A 80 -2.72 -9.13 8.42
CA ASP A 80 -2.87 -8.42 9.70
C ASP A 80 -1.51 -8.05 10.30
N TYR A 81 -0.51 -8.92 10.13
CA TYR A 81 0.84 -8.69 10.65
C TYR A 81 1.51 -7.44 10.06
N ILE A 82 1.18 -7.07 8.82
CA ILE A 82 1.68 -5.84 8.17
C ILE A 82 1.22 -4.60 8.94
N PHE A 83 0.00 -4.63 9.48
CA PHE A 83 -0.62 -3.52 10.22
C PHE A 83 -0.48 -3.65 11.76
N TYR A 84 0.18 -4.71 12.23
CA TYR A 84 0.57 -4.88 13.62
C TYR A 84 1.97 -4.27 13.88
N ARG A 85 2.91 -4.44 12.95
CA ARG A 85 4.30 -3.95 13.05
C ARG A 85 4.43 -2.51 12.56
N PHE A 86 3.98 -1.55 13.37
CA PHE A 86 4.03 -0.14 13.02
C PHE A 86 5.45 0.43 12.89
N GLY A 87 5.63 1.41 12.01
CA GLY A 87 6.87 2.16 11.82
C GLY A 87 8.02 1.37 11.19
N GLN A 88 7.84 0.08 10.95
CA GLN A 88 8.83 -0.79 10.32
C GLN A 88 8.56 -0.90 8.82
N ASN A 89 9.57 -1.39 8.10
CA ASN A 89 9.40 -1.75 6.71
C ASN A 89 9.47 -3.27 6.60
N LEU A 90 8.35 -3.89 6.26
CA LEU A 90 8.17 -5.33 6.07
C LEU A 90 8.23 -5.76 4.61
N ALA A 91 8.49 -4.84 3.68
CA ALA A 91 8.68 -5.21 2.27
C ALA A 91 10.02 -5.96 2.13
N LYS A 92 9.94 -7.28 2.00
CA LYS A 92 11.11 -8.17 1.89
C LYS A 92 11.72 -8.11 0.51
N THR A 93 10.90 -8.34 -0.51
CA THR A 93 11.31 -8.27 -1.91
C THR A 93 10.35 -7.37 -2.66
N VAL A 94 10.90 -6.45 -3.44
CA VAL A 94 10.14 -5.57 -4.32
C VAL A 94 10.46 -5.96 -5.75
N ILE A 95 9.43 -6.26 -6.54
CA ILE A 95 9.52 -6.57 -7.96
C ILE A 95 8.89 -5.42 -8.73
N LYS A 96 9.61 -4.92 -9.73
CA LYS A 96 9.15 -3.85 -10.62
C LYS A 96 9.29 -4.31 -12.07
N ARG A 97 8.20 -4.27 -12.83
CA ARG A 97 8.16 -4.72 -14.23
C ARG A 97 8.73 -6.14 -14.41
N GLY A 98 8.44 -7.03 -13.47
CA GLY A 98 8.92 -8.42 -13.49
C GLY A 98 10.38 -8.61 -13.07
N VAL A 99 11.09 -7.55 -12.68
CA VAL A 99 12.49 -7.62 -12.23
C VAL A 99 12.58 -7.37 -10.73
N VAL A 100 13.36 -8.17 -10.01
CA VAL A 100 13.66 -7.93 -8.59
C VAL A 100 14.43 -6.62 -8.46
N ALA A 101 13.81 -5.60 -7.88
CA ALA A 101 14.39 -4.28 -7.68
C ALA A 101 15.21 -4.21 -6.39
N THR A 102 14.76 -4.88 -5.33
CA THR A 102 15.48 -5.01 -4.06
C THR A 102 15.00 -6.22 -3.28
N THR A 103 15.91 -6.83 -2.52
CA THR A 103 15.61 -7.83 -1.50
C THR A 103 16.34 -7.40 -0.23
N ARG A 104 15.60 -7.33 0.88
CA ARG A 104 16.14 -7.00 2.20
C ARG A 104 16.57 -8.29 2.90
N PRO A 105 17.65 -8.23 3.71
CA PRO A 105 18.15 -9.39 4.45
C PRO A 105 17.13 -9.91 5.46
#